data_AF-A0A931KRN2-F1
#
_entry.id   AF-A0A931KRN2-F1
#
_cell.length_a   1.000
_cell.length_b   1.000
_cell.length_c   1.000
_cell.angle_alpha   90.00
_cell.angle_beta   90.00
_cell.angle_gamma   90.00
#
_symmetry.space_group_name_H-M   'P 1'
#
loop_
_entity.id
_entity.type
_entity.pdbx_description
1 polymer ?
#
loop_
_entity_poly.entity_id
_entity_poly.type
_entity_poly.pdbx_seq_one_letter_code
_entity_poly.pdbx_strand_id
1 'polypeptide(L)'
;MEENKDLYDLGQLQAIAKGNTAFVNRMISLFAEQAPRTTAEIKEAYQQGEWEKLKALAHRLKPSIDNMGILSLKQEVRQIESLAARGTDAEELPALIDKMEKVIGQVVQTLKPVA
;
A
#
# COMPACT_ATOMS: atom_id res chain seq x y z
N MET A 1 8.23 16.60 -19.27
CA MET A 1 6.95 17.22 -18.91
C MET A 1 6.42 16.42 -17.74
N GLU A 2 6.40 17.04 -16.56
CA GLU A 2 6.08 16.43 -15.27
C GLU A 2 4.61 15.99 -15.22
N GLU A 3 4.36 14.69 -15.33
CA GLU A 3 3.15 14.09 -14.77
C GLU A 3 3.43 13.74 -13.32
N ASN A 4 3.50 14.76 -12.46
CA ASN A 4 3.37 14.57 -11.02
C ASN A 4 1.88 14.30 -10.75
N LYS A 5 1.36 13.15 -11.22
CA LYS A 5 0.09 12.61 -10.73
C LYS A 5 0.37 12.27 -9.28
N ASP A 6 -0.24 13.01 -8.36
CA ASP A 6 -0.09 12.81 -6.93
C ASP A 6 -0.11 11.31 -6.62
N LEU A 7 0.98 10.83 -6.01
CA LEU A 7 1.14 9.41 -5.70
C LEU A 7 0.09 8.92 -4.68
N TYR A 8 -0.58 9.86 -4.01
CA TYR A 8 -1.57 9.64 -2.97
C TYR A 8 -2.56 10.83 -2.91
N ASP A 9 -3.77 10.61 -2.41
CA ASP A 9 -4.79 11.66 -2.21
C ASP A 9 -5.42 11.49 -0.81
N LEU A 10 -5.12 12.45 0.08
CA LEU A 10 -5.62 12.42 1.46
C LEU A 10 -7.03 12.99 1.61
N GLY A 11 -7.71 13.41 0.54
CA GLY A 11 -9.05 13.99 0.58
C GLY A 11 -10.06 13.05 1.22
N GLN A 12 -9.98 11.74 0.96
CA GLN A 12 -10.82 10.75 1.63
C GLN A 12 -10.51 10.68 3.13
N LEU A 13 -9.23 10.64 3.50
CA LEU A 13 -8.80 10.59 4.89
C LEU A 13 -9.22 11.86 5.65
N GLN A 14 -9.09 13.04 5.03
CA GLN A 14 -9.51 14.32 5.60
C GLN A 14 -11.03 14.40 5.77
N ALA A 15 -11.80 13.87 4.81
CA ALA A 15 -13.25 13.79 4.90
C ALA A 15 -13.69 12.88 6.06
N ILE A 16 -13.02 11.73 6.25
CA ILE A 16 -13.26 10.82 7.38
C ILE A 16 -12.88 11.51 8.70
N ALA A 17 -11.77 12.25 8.72
CA ALA A 17 -11.29 12.96 9.90
C ALA A 17 -12.20 14.14 10.32
N LYS A 18 -13.10 14.61 9.43
CA LYS A 18 -14.01 15.75 9.68
C LYS A 18 -13.31 16.99 10.25
N GLY A 19 -12.13 17.30 9.71
CA GLY A 19 -11.31 18.43 10.16
C GLY A 19 -10.33 18.12 11.30
N ASN A 20 -10.26 16.88 11.79
CA ASN A 20 -9.26 16.48 12.79
C ASN A 20 -7.89 16.18 12.14
N THR A 21 -7.07 17.23 11.97
CA THR A 21 -5.72 17.11 11.38
C THR A 21 -4.79 16.23 12.22
N ALA A 22 -4.95 16.18 13.55
CA ALA A 22 -4.17 15.29 14.41
C ALA A 22 -4.43 13.80 14.10
N PHE A 23 -5.67 13.44 13.78
CA PHE A 23 -6.03 12.09 13.33
C PHE A 23 -5.39 11.75 11.98
N VAL A 24 -5.44 12.69 11.02
CA VAL A 24 -4.81 12.54 9.69
C VAL A 24 -3.31 12.31 9.85
N ASN A 25 -2.63 13.16 10.62
CA ASN A 25 -1.19 13.03 10.88
C ASN A 25 -0.82 11.72 11.54
N ARG A 26 -1.63 11.25 12.51
CA ARG A 26 -1.42 9.96 13.14
C ARG A 26 -1.53 8.80 12.14
N MET A 27 -2.51 8.85 11.24
CA MET A 27 -2.66 7.82 10.20
C MET A 27 -1.51 7.86 9.18
N ILE A 28 -1.06 9.05 8.78
CA ILE A 28 0.13 9.22 7.93
C ILE A 28 1.36 8.60 8.58
N SER A 29 1.62 8.90 9.87
CA SER A 29 2.77 8.35 10.58
C SER A 29 2.70 6.83 10.72
N LEU A 30 1.52 6.29 11.05
CA LEU A 30 1.31 4.84 11.12
C LEU A 30 1.53 4.16 9.76
N PHE A 31 1.03 4.76 8.69
CA PHE A 31 1.25 4.26 7.33
C PHE A 31 2.73 4.28 6.97
N ALA A 32 3.42 5.40 7.23
CA ALA A 32 4.84 5.57 6.94
C ALA A 32 5.74 4.56 7.67
N GLU A 33 5.36 4.13 8.88
CA GLU A 33 6.09 3.13 9.64
C GLU A 33 5.75 1.68 9.21
N GLN A 34 4.46 1.40 9.01
CA GLN A 34 3.99 0.02 8.82
C GLN A 34 4.02 -0.43 7.37
N ALA A 35 3.63 0.43 6.42
CA ALA A 35 3.48 0.04 5.02
C ALA A 35 4.80 -0.49 4.40
N PRO A 36 5.97 0.13 4.60
CA PRO A 36 7.24 -0.40 4.07
C PRO A 36 7.61 -1.77 4.66
N ARG A 37 7.32 -1.98 5.96
CA ARG A 37 7.57 -3.27 6.62
C ARG A 37 6.66 -4.35 6.04
N THR A 38 5.38 -4.07 5.92
CA THR A 38 4.41 -5.01 5.33
C THR A 38 4.74 -5.33 3.87
N THR A 39 5.23 -4.38 3.07
CA THR A 39 5.65 -4.69 1.69
C THR A 39 6.87 -5.61 1.64
N ALA A 40 7.83 -5.44 2.56
CA ALA A 40 8.96 -6.35 2.67
C ALA A 40 8.49 -7.76 3.07
N GLU A 41 7.60 -7.86 4.07
CA GLU A 41 7.02 -9.15 4.49
C GLU A 41 6.23 -9.84 3.36
N ILE A 42 5.55 -9.08 2.50
CA ILE A 42 4.86 -9.64 1.31
C ILE A 42 5.87 -10.25 0.34
N LYS A 43 6.98 -9.56 0.08
CA LYS A 43 8.05 -10.02 -0.81
C LYS A 43 8.73 -11.28 -0.25
N GLU A 44 8.99 -11.31 1.05
CA GLU A 44 9.52 -12.51 1.72
C GLU A 44 8.53 -13.68 1.67
N ALA A 45 7.25 -13.44 1.96
CA ALA A 45 6.22 -14.47 1.88
C ALA A 45 6.10 -15.05 0.47
N TYR A 46 6.25 -14.20 -0.56
CA TYR A 46 6.28 -14.66 -1.95
C TYR A 46 7.47 -15.57 -2.22
N GLN A 47 8.68 -15.13 -1.85
CA GLN A 47 9.93 -15.89 -2.06
C GLN A 47 9.93 -17.24 -1.32
N GLN A 48 9.23 -17.32 -0.18
CA GLN A 48 9.10 -18.54 0.61
C GLN A 48 7.90 -19.41 0.18
N GLY A 49 7.08 -18.97 -0.77
CA GLY A 49 5.86 -19.68 -1.18
C GLY A 49 4.75 -19.69 -0.11
N GLU A 50 4.78 -18.76 0.85
CA GLU A 50 3.80 -18.64 1.93
C GLU A 50 2.53 -17.90 1.46
N TRP A 51 1.77 -18.52 0.56
CA TRP A 51 0.62 -17.90 -0.11
C TRP A 51 -0.45 -17.36 0.84
N GLU A 52 -0.76 -18.08 1.92
CA GLU A 52 -1.76 -17.63 2.92
C GLU A 52 -1.31 -16.36 3.64
N LYS A 53 -0.03 -16.29 4.00
CA LYS A 53 0.56 -15.11 4.64
C LYS A 53 0.59 -13.94 3.66
N LEU A 54 0.99 -14.18 2.42
CA LEU A 54 0.99 -13.17 1.36
C LEU A 54 -0.40 -12.57 1.16
N LYS A 55 -1.44 -13.42 1.07
CA LYS A 55 -2.83 -13.01 0.99
C LYS A 55 -3.24 -12.15 2.21
N ALA A 56 -2.93 -12.62 3.42
CA ALA A 56 -3.30 -11.91 4.65
C ALA A 56 -2.63 -10.52 4.75
N LEU A 57 -1.35 -10.42 4.37
CA LEU A 57 -0.62 -9.15 4.35
C LEU A 57 -1.18 -8.19 3.30
N ALA A 58 -1.45 -8.68 2.08
CA ALA A 58 -2.09 -7.88 1.03
C ALA A 58 -3.47 -7.36 1.47
N HIS A 59 -4.29 -8.22 2.07
CA HIS A 59 -5.60 -7.85 2.62
C HIS A 59 -5.51 -6.75 3.69
N ARG A 60 -4.51 -6.84 4.58
CA ARG A 60 -4.27 -5.84 5.64
C ARG A 60 -3.78 -4.50 5.10
N LEU A 61 -3.01 -4.51 4.02
CA LEU A 61 -2.44 -3.31 3.41
C LEU A 61 -3.46 -2.56 2.53
N LYS A 62 -4.43 -3.28 1.97
CA LYS A 62 -5.50 -2.77 1.10
C LYS A 62 -6.29 -1.58 1.68
N PRO A 63 -6.84 -1.62 2.91
CA PRO A 63 -7.53 -0.46 3.49
C PRO A 63 -6.57 0.70 3.73
N SER A 64 -5.30 0.44 4.05
CA SER A 64 -4.29 1.50 4.23
C SER A 64 -4.00 2.23 2.91
N ILE A 65 -3.85 1.49 1.80
CA ILE A 65 -3.70 2.04 0.45
C ILE A 65 -4.93 2.85 0.05
N ASP A 66 -6.13 2.32 0.30
CA ASP A 66 -7.39 2.99 -0.01
C ASP A 66 -7.54 4.29 0.80
N ASN A 67 -7.28 4.26 2.11
CA ASN A 67 -7.38 5.42 3.00
C ASN A 67 -6.38 6.53 2.63
N MET A 68 -5.17 6.16 2.20
CA MET A 68 -4.16 7.12 1.75
C MET A 68 -4.42 7.62 0.32
N GLY A 69 -5.42 7.09 -0.38
CA GLY A 69 -5.75 7.49 -1.75
C GLY A 69 -4.68 7.13 -2.77
N ILE A 70 -3.91 6.05 -2.54
CA ILE A 70 -2.87 5.60 -3.46
C ILE A 70 -3.52 4.81 -4.61
N LEU A 71 -4.12 5.54 -5.55
CA LEU A 71 -4.93 4.95 -6.63
C LEU A 71 -4.13 3.99 -7.52
N SER A 72 -2.84 4.24 -7.71
CA SER A 72 -1.94 3.44 -8.53
C SER A 72 -1.56 2.07 -7.93
N LEU A 73 -1.95 1.79 -6.69
CA LEU A 73 -1.80 0.48 -6.04
C LEU A 73 -3.13 -0.17 -5.71
N LYS A 74 -4.25 0.52 -5.97
CA LYS A 74 -5.58 0.06 -5.59
C LYS A 74 -5.91 -1.27 -6.25
N GLN A 75 -5.62 -1.42 -7.54
CA GLN A 75 -5.89 -2.67 -8.26
C GLN A 75 -4.79 -3.70 -8.02
N GLU A 76 -3.55 -3.25 -7.88
CA GLU A 76 -2.35 -4.07 -7.71
C GLU A 76 -2.45 -4.88 -6.41
N VAL A 77 -2.79 -4.26 -5.28
CA VAL A 77 -2.95 -4.97 -4.01
C VAL A 77 -4.11 -5.99 -4.07
N ARG A 78 -5.16 -5.70 -4.84
CA ARG A 78 -6.30 -6.60 -5.08
C ARG A 78 -5.89 -7.81 -5.91
N GLN A 79 -5.08 -7.58 -6.94
CA GLN A 79 -4.54 -8.64 -7.79
C GLN A 79 -3.57 -9.53 -7.00
N ILE A 80 -2.65 -8.93 -6.23
CA ILE A 80 -1.73 -9.67 -5.36
C ILE A 80 -2.51 -10.60 -4.42
N GLU A 81 -3.51 -10.07 -3.70
CA GLU A 81 -4.36 -10.89 -2.83
C GLU A 81 -5.10 -12.02 -3.57
N SER A 82 -5.63 -11.73 -4.77
CA SER A 82 -6.36 -12.72 -5.57
C SER A 82 -5.45 -13.83 -6.10
N LEU A 83 -4.25 -13.49 -6.57
CA LEU A 83 -3.25 -14.43 -7.05
C LEU A 83 -2.72 -15.28 -5.89
N ALA A 84 -2.46 -14.67 -4.74
CA ALA A 84 -2.12 -15.37 -3.50
C ALA A 84 -3.18 -16.40 -3.12
N ALA A 85 -4.46 -16.03 -3.23
CA ALA A 85 -5.57 -16.93 -2.92
C ALA A 85 -5.68 -18.13 -3.87
N ARG A 86 -5.08 -18.06 -5.07
CA ARG A 86 -4.98 -19.21 -5.99
C ARG A 86 -3.87 -20.18 -5.56
N GLY A 87 -2.91 -19.73 -4.76
CA GLY A 87 -1.83 -20.57 -4.23
C GLY A 87 -0.83 -21.03 -5.30
N THR A 88 -0.68 -20.25 -6.38
CA THR A 88 0.17 -20.58 -7.52
C THR A 88 1.10 -19.42 -7.84
N ASP A 89 2.33 -19.75 -8.24
CA ASP A 89 3.28 -18.77 -8.71
C ASP A 89 2.85 -18.20 -10.06
N ALA A 90 2.35 -16.98 -10.05
CA ALA A 90 1.93 -16.27 -11.25
C ALA A 90 3.06 -15.35 -11.73
N GLU A 91 3.39 -15.38 -13.01
CA GLU A 91 4.46 -14.58 -13.60
C GLU A 91 4.31 -13.06 -13.36
N GLU A 92 3.07 -12.58 -13.18
CA GLU A 92 2.78 -11.18 -12.89
C GLU A 92 3.01 -10.80 -11.41
N LEU A 93 3.03 -11.76 -10.49
CA LEU A 93 3.09 -11.50 -9.05
C LEU A 93 4.40 -10.79 -8.60
N PRO A 94 5.61 -11.21 -9.03
CA PRO A 94 6.84 -10.47 -8.74
C PRO A 94 6.75 -9.01 -9.17
N ALA A 95 6.29 -8.76 -10.39
CA ALA A 95 6.21 -7.41 -10.96
C ALA A 95 5.22 -6.53 -10.17
N LEU A 96 4.10 -7.11 -9.71
CA LEU A 96 3.13 -6.43 -8.86
C LEU A 96 3.72 -6.10 -7.48
N ILE A 97 4.45 -7.03 -6.87
CA ILE A 97 5.09 -6.84 -5.55
C ILE A 97 6.18 -5.77 -5.63
N ASP A 98 7.08 -5.82 -6.61
CA ASP A 98 8.14 -4.81 -6.79
C ASP A 98 7.55 -3.43 -7.09
N LYS A 99 6.47 -3.36 -7.89
CA LYS A 99 5.75 -2.10 -8.12
C LYS A 99 5.16 -1.54 -6.82
N MET A 100 4.53 -2.39 -6.01
CA MET A 100 3.95 -2.00 -4.73
C MET A 100 5.00 -1.50 -3.74
N GLU A 101 6.11 -2.22 -3.59
CA GLU A 101 7.24 -1.82 -2.75
C GLU A 101 7.79 -0.45 -3.18
N LYS A 102 8.02 -0.27 -4.49
CA LYS A 102 8.54 0.99 -5.04
C LYS A 102 7.59 2.17 -4.80
N VAL A 103 6.31 2.02 -5.11
CA VAL A 103 5.33 3.10 -4.96
C VAL A 103 5.12 3.44 -3.48
N ILE A 104 5.01 2.44 -2.58
CA ILE A 104 4.92 2.70 -1.14
C ILE A 104 6.18 3.42 -0.65
N GLY A 105 7.37 3.00 -1.08
CA GLY A 105 8.61 3.70 -0.75
C GLY A 105 8.61 5.17 -1.20
N GLN A 106 8.11 5.45 -2.42
CA GLN A 106 7.98 6.83 -2.93
C GLN A 106 6.94 7.64 -2.16
N VAL A 107 5.78 7.05 -1.85
CA VAL A 107 4.72 7.69 -1.08
C VAL A 107 5.23 8.03 0.32
N VAL A 108 5.92 7.13 1.00
CA VAL A 108 6.47 7.38 2.34
C VAL A 108 7.54 8.47 2.34
N GLN A 109 8.38 8.55 1.29
CA GLN A 109 9.38 9.62 1.15
C GLN A 109 8.77 11.00 0.83
N THR A 110 7.63 11.02 0.15
CA THR A 110 6.96 12.27 -0.27
C THR A 110 5.89 12.72 0.73
N LEU A 111 5.37 11.81 1.56
CA LEU A 111 4.40 12.07 2.60
C LEU A 111 4.92 13.11 3.59
N LYS A 112 4.14 14.18 3.76
CA LYS A 112 4.40 15.23 4.74
C LYS A 112 3.21 15.32 5.71
N PRO A 113 3.45 15.61 6.99
CA PRO A 113 2.39 15.95 7.92
C PRO A 113 1.60 17.15 7.40
N VAL A 114 0.29 17.12 7.61
CA VAL A 114 -0.62 18.23 7.30
C VAL A 114 -0.57 19.20 8.48
N ALA A 115 -0.23 20.46 8.22
CA ALA A 115 -0.20 21.55 9.21
C ALA A 115 -1.60 22.11 9.46
#